data_AF-A0A931NWE7-F1
#
_entry.id   AF-A0A931NWE7-F1
#
_cell.length_a   1.000
_cell.length_b   1.000
_cell.length_c   1.000
_cell.angle_alpha   90.00
_cell.angle_beta   90.00
_cell.angle_gamma   90.00
#
_symmetry.space_group_name_H-M   'P 1'
#
loop_
_entity.id
_entity.type
_entity.pdbx_description
1 polymer ?
#
loop_
_entity_poly.entity_id
_entity_poly.type
_entity_poly.pdbx_seq_one_letter_code
_entity_poly.pdbx_strand_id
1 'polypeptide(L)'
;MTLSREATPGSNAAHTERVILDLRPGASFIIAWAWPSAAAGAAIGAVIAGLGWVREGVLAGIILIAGALGWAAVVALCRRYILTDRHASVRLGVIRRVVVEVPLANLQHVTMTRSVLERLLGAGSIAIASAGTDGYALVWRTVDRPEGVLALVRAAAQGRGLPPPSERFMVIGLVGGIGAGKSAVAKAFEGMGFLVVDSDKEAKEALDRPEVRAQLVSWWGQEILTPEGRVDRSKVAKIIFADASQRARLEGLVHPLVKAGRAAMAADARRAGKKGVIVDAPLLFEAGVDKECDFVLFVDAPRELRLERVRARGWDEAELERREKAQISLQQKRTMSDAVVENVGTLEDVRRQVEGLVAVLAARAPRVHARQAPQMGPGAQAPD
;
A
#
# COMPACT_ATOMS: atom_id res chain seq x y z
N MET A 1 -12.06 -70.40 2.16
CA MET A 1 -11.59 -69.46 3.18
C MET A 1 -11.00 -68.25 2.45
N THR A 2 -11.76 -67.16 2.27
CA THR A 2 -11.63 -65.87 3.03
C THR A 2 -10.24 -65.23 2.83
N LEU A 3 -10.01 -64.01 2.32
CA LEU A 3 -10.75 -62.72 2.32
C LEU A 3 -10.23 -61.73 1.25
N SER A 4 -11.08 -60.77 0.88
CA SER A 4 -10.84 -59.53 0.10
C SER A 4 -9.99 -58.45 0.83
N ARG A 5 -9.32 -57.57 0.07
CA ARG A 5 -9.27 -56.07 0.17
C ARG A 5 -8.11 -55.48 -0.67
N GLU A 6 -8.39 -54.68 -1.71
CA GLU A 6 -8.50 -53.20 -1.77
C GLU A 6 -7.18 -52.43 -2.05
N ALA A 7 -7.21 -51.72 -3.19
CA ALA A 7 -6.50 -50.52 -3.67
C ALA A 7 -5.50 -49.80 -2.73
N THR A 8 -4.37 -49.24 -3.19
CA THR A 8 -4.30 -48.09 -4.13
C THR A 8 -2.86 -47.82 -4.60
N PRO A 9 -2.66 -47.18 -5.77
CA PRO A 9 -1.36 -46.70 -6.24
C PRO A 9 -1.04 -45.33 -5.64
N GLY A 10 0.04 -45.24 -4.88
CA GLY A 10 0.61 -43.98 -4.37
C GLY A 10 1.21 -43.15 -5.49
N SER A 11 0.38 -42.27 -6.05
CA SER A 11 0.70 -41.19 -6.97
C SER A 11 1.91 -40.37 -6.52
N ASN A 12 2.93 -40.35 -7.38
CA ASN A 12 4.07 -39.47 -7.37
C ASN A 12 3.60 -38.06 -7.79
N ALA A 13 2.91 -37.35 -6.90
CA ALA A 13 2.60 -35.94 -7.09
C ALA A 13 3.83 -35.12 -6.66
N ALA A 14 4.60 -34.66 -7.64
CA ALA A 14 5.59 -33.61 -7.44
C ALA A 14 4.89 -32.40 -6.79
N HIS A 15 5.00 -32.26 -5.47
CA HIS A 15 4.60 -31.06 -4.77
C HIS A 15 5.53 -29.93 -5.21
N THR A 16 5.06 -29.12 -6.15
CA THR A 16 5.71 -27.89 -6.59
C THR A 16 6.01 -27.03 -5.37
N GLU A 17 7.29 -26.79 -5.10
CA GLU A 17 7.75 -25.95 -4.00
C GLU A 17 7.07 -24.58 -4.07
N ARG A 18 6.42 -24.17 -2.97
CA ARG A 18 5.61 -22.95 -2.95
C ARG A 18 6.44 -21.79 -2.45
N VAL A 19 6.71 -20.83 -3.33
CA VAL A 19 7.34 -19.56 -2.94
C VAL A 19 6.35 -18.74 -2.11
N ILE A 20 6.66 -18.56 -0.83
CA ILE A 20 5.89 -17.75 0.14
C ILE A 20 6.23 -16.27 0.00
N LEU A 21 7.51 -15.97 -0.22
CA LEU A 21 8.02 -14.60 -0.27
C LEU A 21 9.17 -14.52 -1.27
N ASP A 22 9.16 -13.49 -2.10
CA ASP A 22 10.22 -13.18 -3.04
C ASP A 22 10.46 -11.68 -3.03
N LEU A 23 11.55 -11.26 -2.40
CA LEU A 23 11.87 -9.85 -2.18
C LEU A 23 13.17 -9.48 -2.87
N ARG A 24 13.23 -8.20 -3.24
CA ARG A 24 14.45 -7.51 -3.60
C ARG A 24 14.72 -6.43 -2.56
N PRO A 25 15.99 -6.06 -2.34
CA PRO A 25 16.31 -4.89 -1.53
C PRO A 25 15.70 -3.63 -2.18
N GLY A 26 15.04 -2.79 -1.39
CA GLY A 26 14.41 -1.56 -1.86
C GLY A 26 15.38 -0.38 -1.99
N ALA A 27 14.85 0.82 -2.26
CA ALA A 27 15.64 2.05 -2.37
C ALA A 27 16.42 2.37 -1.06
N SER A 28 15.89 1.93 0.08
CA SER A 28 16.55 2.00 1.39
C SER A 28 17.90 1.28 1.40
N PHE A 29 18.04 0.16 0.66
CA PHE A 29 19.31 -0.55 0.50
C PHE A 29 20.32 0.29 -0.26
N ILE A 30 19.91 0.92 -1.37
CA ILE A 30 20.81 1.75 -2.19
C ILE A 30 21.39 2.89 -1.34
N ILE A 31 20.54 3.56 -0.56
CA ILE A 31 20.96 4.65 0.33
C ILE A 31 21.88 4.12 1.45
N ALA A 32 21.47 3.03 2.12
CA ALA A 32 22.24 2.45 3.23
C ALA A 32 23.61 1.90 2.80
N TRP A 33 23.74 1.47 1.55
CA TRP A 33 24.97 0.90 1.01
C TRP A 33 25.86 1.94 0.33
N ALA A 34 25.28 2.94 -0.35
CA ALA A 34 26.04 3.94 -1.09
C ALA A 34 26.57 5.09 -0.21
N TRP A 35 25.94 5.39 0.92
CA TRP A 35 26.29 6.59 1.70
C TRP A 35 27.77 6.66 2.18
N PRO A 36 28.46 5.57 2.59
CA PRO A 36 29.84 5.68 3.02
C PRO A 36 30.76 6.05 1.86
N SER A 37 30.51 5.46 0.69
CA SER A 37 31.23 5.75 -0.55
C SER A 37 30.88 7.15 -1.09
N ALA A 38 29.63 7.58 -0.95
CA ALA A 38 29.21 8.93 -1.30
C ALA A 38 29.86 9.99 -0.38
N ALA A 39 29.96 9.72 0.93
CA ALA A 39 30.64 10.59 1.88
C ALA A 39 32.14 10.69 1.60
N ALA A 40 32.79 9.57 1.27
CA ALA A 40 34.19 9.56 0.84
C ALA A 40 34.39 10.34 -0.47
N GLY A 41 33.49 10.17 -1.44
CA GLY A 41 33.51 10.92 -2.71
C GLY A 41 33.35 12.43 -2.48
N ALA A 42 32.44 12.83 -1.60
CA ALA A 42 32.25 14.23 -1.21
C ALA A 42 33.51 14.80 -0.52
N ALA A 43 34.15 14.04 0.38
CA ALA A 43 35.38 14.46 1.06
C ALA A 43 36.54 14.63 0.07
N ILE A 44 36.72 13.70 -0.87
CA ILE A 44 37.73 13.80 -1.94
C ILE A 44 37.48 15.04 -2.80
N GLY A 45 36.22 15.27 -3.21
CA GLY A 45 35.85 16.46 -3.97
C GLY A 45 36.14 17.77 -3.24
N ALA A 46 35.87 17.81 -1.93
CA ALA A 46 36.15 18.97 -1.09
C ALA A 46 37.67 19.24 -0.94
N VAL A 47 38.49 18.20 -0.80
CA VAL A 47 39.96 18.34 -0.75
C VAL A 47 40.51 18.92 -2.06
N ILE A 48 40.05 18.40 -3.21
CA ILE A 48 40.47 18.88 -4.53
C ILE A 48 40.04 20.35 -4.72
N ALA A 49 38.83 20.70 -4.31
CA ALA A 49 38.36 22.08 -4.36
C ALA A 49 39.20 23.02 -3.48
N GLY A 50 39.63 22.56 -2.30
CA GLY A 50 40.50 23.30 -1.38
C GLY A 50 41.92 23.57 -1.91
N LEU A 51 42.37 22.82 -2.93
CA LEU A 51 43.65 23.04 -3.62
C LEU A 51 43.54 24.08 -4.76
N GLY A 52 42.41 24.78 -4.87
CA GLY A 52 42.15 25.80 -5.89
C GLY A 52 41.43 25.30 -7.14
N TRP A 53 41.14 24.00 -7.21
CA TRP A 53 40.51 23.34 -8.37
C TRP A 53 39.03 23.10 -8.09
N VAL A 54 38.29 24.20 -7.88
CA VAL A 54 36.92 24.14 -7.33
C VAL A 54 35.96 23.40 -8.24
N ARG A 55 35.95 23.71 -9.55
CA ARG A 55 35.02 23.10 -10.50
C ARG A 55 35.33 21.61 -10.68
N GLU A 56 36.59 21.28 -10.79
CA GLU A 56 37.10 19.92 -10.98
C GLU A 56 36.85 19.07 -9.74
N GLY A 57 37.02 19.64 -8.54
CA GLY A 57 36.72 18.99 -7.27
C GLY A 57 35.23 18.69 -7.09
N VAL A 58 34.34 19.65 -7.43
CA VAL A 58 32.89 19.43 -7.38
C VAL A 58 32.46 18.34 -8.37
N LEU A 59 32.95 18.39 -9.61
CA LEU A 59 32.66 17.37 -10.62
C LEU A 59 33.15 15.99 -10.19
N ALA A 60 34.37 15.89 -9.66
CA ALA A 60 34.92 14.63 -9.15
C ALA A 60 34.06 14.06 -8.02
N GLY A 61 33.62 14.91 -7.08
CA GLY A 61 32.72 14.50 -5.99
C GLY A 61 31.39 13.95 -6.50
N ILE A 62 30.74 14.66 -7.45
CA ILE A 62 29.46 14.23 -8.05
C ILE A 62 29.62 12.89 -8.77
N ILE A 63 30.68 12.71 -9.56
CA ILE A 63 30.94 11.48 -10.32
C ILE A 63 31.14 10.30 -9.35
N LEU A 64 31.90 10.48 -8.27
CA LEU A 64 32.13 9.45 -7.26
C LEU A 64 30.83 9.05 -6.54
N ILE A 65 29.99 10.02 -6.18
CA ILE A 65 28.68 9.78 -5.56
C ILE A 65 27.75 9.03 -6.53
N ALA A 66 27.66 9.48 -7.78
CA ALA A 66 26.84 8.84 -8.80
C ALA A 66 27.29 7.40 -9.09
N GLY A 67 28.60 7.16 -9.16
CA GLY A 67 29.19 5.82 -9.28
C GLY A 67 28.85 4.92 -8.10
N ALA A 68 28.92 5.44 -6.87
CA ALA A 68 28.54 4.70 -5.66
C ALA A 68 27.05 4.32 -5.65
N LEU A 69 26.16 5.25 -6.01
CA LEU A 69 24.72 5.00 -6.11
C LEU A 69 24.41 3.98 -7.22
N GLY A 70 25.04 4.11 -8.39
CA GLY A 70 24.89 3.18 -9.50
C GLY A 70 25.35 1.77 -9.14
N TRP A 71 26.51 1.65 -8.48
CA TRP A 71 27.02 0.35 -8.01
C TRP A 71 26.10 -0.29 -6.97
N ALA A 72 25.61 0.49 -5.99
CA ALA A 72 24.66 0.00 -5.00
C ALA A 72 23.34 -0.47 -5.63
N ALA A 73 22.86 0.21 -6.69
CA ALA A 73 21.69 -0.21 -7.45
C ALA A 73 21.93 -1.54 -8.19
N VAL A 74 23.09 -1.72 -8.84
CA VAL A 74 23.47 -3.00 -9.48
C VAL A 74 23.51 -4.11 -8.45
N VAL A 75 24.13 -3.88 -7.28
CA VAL A 75 24.17 -4.84 -6.19
C VAL A 75 22.76 -5.18 -5.67
N ALA A 76 21.86 -4.20 -5.57
CA ALA A 76 20.47 -4.42 -5.16
C ALA A 76 19.71 -5.29 -6.17
N LEU A 77 19.85 -5.02 -7.47
CA LEU A 77 19.20 -5.78 -8.54
C LEU A 77 19.67 -7.23 -8.61
N CYS A 78 20.93 -7.50 -8.26
CA CYS A 78 21.49 -8.85 -8.22
C CYS A 78 21.20 -9.61 -6.92
N ARG A 79 20.54 -8.99 -5.93
CA ARG A 79 20.16 -9.64 -4.66
C ARG A 79 18.70 -10.05 -4.66
N ARG A 80 18.44 -11.28 -4.20
CA ARG A 80 17.07 -11.81 -4.05
C ARG A 80 16.94 -12.58 -2.74
N TYR A 81 15.89 -12.29 -1.97
CA TYR A 81 15.54 -12.96 -0.73
C TYR A 81 14.31 -13.81 -1.00
N ILE A 82 14.39 -15.12 -0.77
CA ILE A 82 13.31 -16.05 -1.09
C ILE A 82 12.95 -16.83 0.17
N LEU A 83 11.67 -16.90 0.48
CA LEU A 83 11.10 -17.81 1.47
C LEU A 83 10.22 -18.79 0.71
N THR A 84 10.50 -20.08 0.84
CA THR A 84 9.60 -21.14 0.39
C THR A 84 8.96 -21.81 1.61
N ASP A 85 8.01 -22.70 1.36
CA ASP A 85 7.43 -23.59 2.36
C ASP A 85 8.42 -24.62 2.92
N ARG A 86 9.64 -24.69 2.39
CA ARG A 86 10.68 -25.66 2.81
C ARG A 86 11.98 -25.02 3.27
N HIS A 87 12.39 -23.91 2.67
CA HIS A 87 13.66 -23.26 2.99
C HIS A 87 13.59 -21.74 2.84
N ALA A 88 14.48 -21.04 3.56
CA ALA A 88 14.78 -19.64 3.33
C ALA A 88 16.10 -19.54 2.57
N SER A 89 16.16 -18.75 1.50
CA SER A 89 17.38 -18.56 0.73
C SER A 89 17.69 -17.10 0.42
N VAL A 90 18.98 -16.84 0.21
CA VAL A 90 19.46 -15.59 -0.38
C VAL A 90 20.32 -15.91 -1.60
N ARG A 91 20.09 -15.18 -2.68
CA ARG A 91 21.00 -15.15 -3.83
C ARG A 91 21.78 -13.85 -3.78
N LEU A 92 23.10 -13.97 -3.75
CA LEU A 92 24.04 -12.86 -3.69
C LEU A 92 24.99 -12.91 -4.89
N GLY A 93 25.40 -11.73 -5.35
CA GLY A 93 26.58 -11.56 -6.20
C GLY A 93 26.31 -11.04 -7.61
N VAL A 94 27.13 -10.08 -8.02
CA VAL A 94 27.10 -9.43 -9.35
C VAL A 94 27.92 -10.25 -10.36
N ILE A 95 29.11 -10.71 -9.96
CA ILE A 95 30.05 -11.45 -10.81
C ILE A 95 30.00 -12.95 -10.51
N ARG A 96 30.04 -13.34 -9.23
CA ARG A 96 29.93 -14.73 -8.77
C ARG A 96 28.62 -14.92 -8.00
N ARG A 97 27.74 -15.80 -8.49
CA ARG A 97 26.47 -16.10 -7.83
C ARG A 97 26.70 -17.06 -6.67
N VAL A 98 26.31 -16.64 -5.47
CA VAL A 98 26.31 -17.45 -4.26
C VAL A 98 24.87 -17.59 -3.81
N VAL A 99 24.43 -18.83 -3.63
CA VAL A 99 23.11 -19.15 -3.08
C VAL A 99 23.35 -19.77 -1.71
N VAL A 100 22.77 -19.18 -0.68
CA VAL A 100 22.77 -19.75 0.67
C VAL A 100 21.34 -20.12 0.99
N GLU A 101 21.11 -21.39 1.36
CA GLU A 101 19.80 -21.95 1.66
C GLU A 101 19.80 -22.52 3.08
N VAL A 102 18.77 -22.21 3.85
CA VAL A 102 18.57 -22.70 5.21
C VAL A 102 17.20 -23.38 5.27
N PRO A 103 17.13 -24.70 5.49
CA PRO A 103 15.86 -25.40 5.67
C PRO A 103 15.06 -24.81 6.83
N LEU A 104 13.75 -24.66 6.66
CA LEU A 104 12.88 -24.11 7.71
C LEU A 104 12.85 -24.98 8.97
N ALA A 105 13.06 -26.28 8.83
CA ALA A 105 13.16 -27.21 9.96
C ALA A 105 14.40 -26.95 10.86
N ASN A 106 15.44 -26.31 10.32
CA ASN A 106 16.70 -26.04 11.03
C ASN A 106 16.78 -24.61 11.59
N LEU A 107 15.70 -23.84 11.45
CA LEU A 107 15.63 -22.43 11.82
C LEU A 107 15.41 -22.30 13.34
N GLN A 108 16.40 -21.80 14.07
CA GLN A 108 16.31 -21.70 15.54
C GLN A 108 15.83 -20.32 16.00
N HIS A 109 16.58 -19.28 15.61
CA HIS A 109 16.31 -17.91 16.05
C HIS A 109 16.34 -16.97 14.85
N VAL A 110 15.32 -16.11 14.78
CA VAL A 110 15.23 -15.03 13.79
C VAL A 110 15.28 -13.71 14.54
N THR A 111 16.37 -12.98 14.33
CA THR A 111 16.64 -11.70 14.96
C THR A 111 16.50 -10.60 13.93
N MET A 112 15.79 -9.53 14.29
CA MET A 112 15.76 -8.31 13.49
C MET A 112 16.71 -7.31 14.10
N THR A 113 17.64 -6.80 13.29
CA THR A 113 18.53 -5.71 13.65
C THR A 113 18.25 -4.49 12.78
N ARG A 114 18.47 -3.31 13.35
CA ARG A 114 18.38 -2.05 12.61
C ARG A 114 19.49 -1.12 13.00
N SER A 115 20.25 -0.69 12.02
CA SER A 115 21.11 0.48 12.15
C SER A 115 20.27 1.75 12.36
N VAL A 116 20.91 2.84 12.81
CA VAL A 116 20.26 4.17 12.92
C VAL A 116 19.66 4.59 11.58
N LEU A 117 20.40 4.38 10.49
CA LEU A 117 19.98 4.73 9.15
C LEU A 117 18.79 3.87 8.66
N GLU A 118 18.81 2.56 8.92
CA GLU A 118 17.68 1.69 8.59
C GLU A 118 16.41 2.06 9.37
N ARG A 119 16.54 2.47 10.64
CA ARG A 119 15.40 2.96 11.43
C ARG A 119 14.77 4.21 10.83
N LEU A 120 15.59 5.16 10.38
CA LEU A 120 15.13 6.38 9.72
C LEU A 120 14.45 6.10 8.39
N LEU A 121 14.93 5.10 7.65
CA LEU A 121 14.39 4.71 6.34
C LEU A 121 13.23 3.70 6.41
N GLY A 122 12.79 3.29 7.61
CA GLY A 122 11.73 2.30 7.77
C GLY A 122 12.11 0.87 7.31
N ALA A 123 13.41 0.57 7.25
CA ALA A 123 13.96 -0.71 6.84
C ALA A 123 14.60 -1.46 8.02
N GLY A 124 15.00 -2.71 7.80
CA GLY A 124 15.84 -3.44 8.75
C GLY A 124 16.41 -4.72 8.19
N SER A 125 17.38 -5.27 8.89
CA SER A 125 18.05 -6.50 8.50
C SER A 125 17.51 -7.67 9.32
N ILE A 126 17.21 -8.78 8.64
CA ILE A 126 16.69 -10.01 9.26
C ILE A 126 17.81 -11.03 9.22
N ALA A 127 18.24 -11.46 10.40
CA ALA A 127 19.29 -12.43 10.57
C ALA A 127 18.69 -13.74 11.09
N ILE A 128 18.96 -14.83 10.37
CA ILE A 128 18.45 -16.17 10.59
C ILE A 128 19.62 -17.04 11.05
N ALA A 129 19.50 -17.61 12.24
CA ALA A 129 20.41 -18.62 12.76
C ALA A 129 19.91 -20.03 12.40
N SER A 130 20.83 -20.88 11.93
CA SER A 130 20.56 -22.29 11.66
C SER A 130 21.19 -23.16 12.74
N ALA A 131 20.57 -24.30 13.05
CA ALA A 131 21.16 -25.32 13.89
C ALA A 131 22.53 -25.78 13.32
N GLY A 132 23.57 -25.81 14.15
CA GLY A 132 24.91 -26.30 13.80
C GLY A 132 25.92 -25.28 13.27
N THR A 133 25.60 -23.98 13.29
CA THR A 133 26.56 -22.90 12.94
C THR A 133 26.72 -21.92 14.09
N ASP A 134 27.96 -21.56 14.46
CA ASP A 134 28.29 -20.57 15.50
C ASP A 134 28.04 -19.10 15.03
N GLY A 135 26.90 -18.85 14.37
CA GLY A 135 26.55 -17.52 13.83
C GLY A 135 25.25 -17.48 13.02
N TYR A 136 25.02 -16.36 12.34
CA TYR A 136 23.88 -16.19 11.43
C TYR A 136 24.16 -16.91 10.10
N ALA A 137 23.44 -17.99 9.83
CA ALA A 137 23.56 -18.74 8.58
C ALA A 137 23.02 -17.95 7.37
N LEU A 138 22.04 -17.07 7.60
CA LEU A 138 21.41 -16.28 6.55
C LEU A 138 21.10 -14.86 7.03
N VAL A 139 21.45 -13.84 6.24
CA VAL A 139 21.14 -12.43 6.56
C VAL A 139 20.50 -11.74 5.36
N TRP A 140 19.24 -11.38 5.51
CA TRP A 140 18.53 -10.53 4.57
C TRP A 140 18.71 -9.08 4.97
N ARG A 141 19.49 -8.34 4.18
CA ARG A 141 19.88 -6.96 4.50
C ARG A 141 18.89 -5.96 3.92
N THR A 142 18.54 -4.98 4.74
CA THR A 142 17.74 -3.81 4.35
C THR A 142 16.45 -4.21 3.64
N VAL A 143 15.65 -4.98 4.38
CA VAL A 143 14.29 -5.37 4.03
C VAL A 143 13.37 -4.21 4.42
N ASP A 144 12.59 -3.72 3.46
CA ASP A 144 11.57 -2.70 3.72
C ASP A 144 10.46 -3.30 4.60
N ARG A 145 10.08 -2.61 5.68
CA ARG A 145 9.06 -3.08 6.66
C ARG A 145 9.36 -4.49 7.21
N PRO A 146 10.51 -4.67 7.88
CA PRO A 146 11.03 -5.99 8.27
C PRO A 146 10.18 -6.74 9.30
N GLU A 147 9.27 -6.08 10.02
CA GLU A 147 8.38 -6.71 11.00
C GLU A 147 7.43 -7.72 10.35
N GLY A 148 6.88 -7.38 9.18
CA GLY A 148 5.99 -8.26 8.43
C GLY A 148 6.71 -9.49 7.91
N VAL A 149 7.93 -9.29 7.39
CA VAL A 149 8.78 -10.38 6.91
C VAL A 149 9.23 -11.28 8.06
N LEU A 150 9.60 -10.70 9.20
CA LEU A 150 9.94 -11.44 10.42
C LEU A 150 8.78 -12.32 10.89
N ALA A 151 7.55 -11.80 10.88
CA ALA A 151 6.36 -12.56 11.26
C ALA A 151 6.11 -13.74 10.29
N LEU A 152 6.32 -13.54 8.98
CA LEU A 152 6.18 -14.59 7.98
C LEU A 152 7.23 -15.69 8.14
N VAL A 153 8.50 -15.32 8.33
CA VAL A 153 9.58 -16.29 8.58
C VAL A 153 9.30 -17.09 9.85
N ARG A 154 8.82 -16.44 10.92
CA ARG A 154 8.43 -17.13 12.16
C ARG A 154 7.23 -18.07 11.98
N ALA A 155 6.20 -17.64 11.25
CA ALA A 155 5.04 -18.47 10.98
C ALA A 155 5.42 -19.72 10.17
N ALA A 156 6.26 -19.54 9.14
CA ALA A 156 6.78 -20.63 8.31
C ALA A 156 7.68 -21.58 9.12
N ALA A 157 8.55 -21.06 9.99
CA ALA A 157 9.43 -21.88 10.85
C ALA A 157 8.67 -22.71 11.90
N GLN A 158 7.51 -22.24 12.37
CA GLN A 158 6.71 -22.92 13.40
C GLN A 158 5.79 -24.01 12.86
N GLY A 159 5.82 -24.32 11.55
CA GLY A 159 4.93 -25.31 10.94
C GLY A 159 3.44 -24.95 11.00
N ARG A 160 3.12 -23.72 11.43
CA ARG A 160 1.76 -23.17 11.32
C ARG A 160 1.57 -22.84 9.85
N GLY A 161 0.93 -23.77 9.12
CA GLY A 161 0.53 -23.54 7.73
C GLY A 161 -0.02 -22.12 7.58
N LEU A 162 0.51 -21.37 6.62
CA LEU A 162 0.01 -20.03 6.34
C LEU A 162 -1.50 -20.15 6.07
N PRO A 163 -2.35 -19.28 6.65
CA PRO A 163 -3.77 -19.31 6.38
C PRO A 163 -3.98 -19.23 4.85
N PRO A 164 -4.95 -19.97 4.29
CA PRO A 164 -5.20 -19.94 2.86
C PRO A 164 -5.46 -18.49 2.40
N PRO A 165 -5.03 -18.10 1.19
CA PRO A 165 -5.13 -16.72 0.68
C PRO A 165 -6.56 -16.14 0.56
N SER A 166 -7.59 -16.85 1.04
CA SER A 166 -9.01 -16.54 0.85
C SER A 166 -9.78 -16.09 2.10
N GLU A 167 -9.15 -15.84 3.26
CA GLU A 167 -9.90 -15.46 4.48
C GLU A 167 -9.48 -14.13 5.14
N ARG A 168 -8.98 -13.17 4.35
CA ARG A 168 -8.75 -11.81 4.86
C ARG A 168 -9.42 -10.79 3.95
N PHE A 169 -10.71 -10.61 4.18
CA PHE A 169 -11.47 -9.52 3.58
C PHE A 169 -10.90 -8.18 4.07
N MET A 170 -10.36 -7.40 3.14
CA MET A 170 -9.72 -6.10 3.41
C MET A 170 -10.43 -4.95 2.70
N VAL A 171 -10.33 -3.78 3.30
CA VAL A 171 -10.76 -2.51 2.72
C VAL A 171 -9.52 -1.79 2.19
N ILE A 172 -9.45 -1.59 0.87
CA ILE A 172 -8.32 -0.99 0.17
C ILE A 172 -8.74 0.38 -0.36
N GLY A 173 -8.07 1.44 0.09
CA GLY A 173 -8.25 2.79 -0.44
C GLY A 173 -7.53 2.94 -1.78
N LEU A 174 -8.22 3.46 -2.79
CA LEU A 174 -7.63 3.78 -4.08
C LEU A 174 -7.54 5.30 -4.25
N VAL A 175 -6.32 5.79 -4.37
CA VAL A 175 -6.00 7.21 -4.55
C VAL A 175 -5.04 7.36 -5.72
N GLY A 176 -4.92 8.54 -6.32
CA GLY A 176 -4.11 8.71 -7.52
C GLY A 176 -4.36 10.03 -8.21
N GLY A 177 -3.44 10.42 -9.08
CA GLY A 177 -3.54 11.67 -9.81
C GLY A 177 -4.76 11.74 -10.73
N ILE A 178 -5.17 12.97 -11.05
CA ILE A 178 -6.19 13.20 -12.08
C ILE A 178 -5.61 12.71 -13.41
N GLY A 179 -6.38 11.88 -14.13
CA GLY A 179 -5.91 11.23 -15.36
C GLY A 179 -4.98 10.02 -15.16
N ALA A 180 -4.63 9.63 -13.93
CA ALA A 180 -3.75 8.48 -13.69
C ALA A 180 -4.40 7.12 -14.01
N GLY A 181 -5.71 7.08 -14.25
CA GLY A 181 -6.44 5.87 -14.63
C GLY A 181 -6.78 4.95 -13.45
N LYS A 182 -7.11 5.53 -12.30
CA LYS A 182 -7.69 4.81 -11.14
C LYS A 182 -8.80 3.84 -11.54
N SER A 183 -9.71 4.26 -12.42
CA SER A 183 -10.80 3.41 -12.91
C SER A 183 -10.33 2.14 -13.62
N ALA A 184 -9.15 2.13 -14.26
CA ALA A 184 -8.57 0.92 -14.85
C ALA A 184 -8.09 -0.06 -13.76
N VAL A 185 -7.45 0.45 -12.72
CA VAL A 185 -7.02 -0.33 -11.54
C VAL A 185 -8.25 -0.87 -10.80
N ALA A 186 -9.27 -0.04 -10.59
CA ALA A 186 -10.52 -0.45 -9.94
C ALA A 186 -11.22 -1.59 -10.71
N LYS A 187 -11.33 -1.49 -12.05
CA LYS A 187 -11.86 -2.56 -12.90
C LYS A 187 -11.04 -3.85 -12.81
N ALA A 188 -9.71 -3.74 -12.71
CA ALA A 188 -8.86 -4.91 -12.53
C ALA A 188 -9.17 -5.62 -11.20
N PHE A 189 -9.34 -4.89 -10.10
CA PHE A 189 -9.75 -5.45 -8.82
C PHE A 189 -11.16 -6.07 -8.88
N GLU A 190 -12.11 -5.39 -9.53
CA GLU A 190 -13.48 -5.88 -9.72
C GLU A 190 -13.48 -7.25 -10.42
N GLY A 191 -12.71 -7.37 -11.51
CA GLY A 191 -12.54 -8.63 -12.25
C GLY A 191 -11.89 -9.76 -11.42
N MET A 192 -11.20 -9.43 -10.32
CA MET A 192 -10.59 -10.40 -9.40
C MET A 192 -11.50 -10.77 -8.23
N GLY A 193 -12.72 -10.23 -8.15
CA GLY A 193 -13.70 -10.57 -7.11
C GLY A 193 -13.76 -9.60 -5.93
N PHE A 194 -13.23 -8.38 -6.09
CA PHE A 194 -13.42 -7.29 -5.11
C PHE A 194 -14.70 -6.51 -5.42
N LEU A 195 -15.30 -5.90 -4.40
CA LEU A 195 -16.33 -4.87 -4.58
C LEU A 195 -15.63 -3.51 -4.77
N VAL A 196 -16.01 -2.72 -5.78
CA VAL A 196 -15.55 -1.33 -5.92
C VAL A 196 -16.65 -0.40 -5.44
N VAL A 197 -16.31 0.51 -4.53
CA VAL A 197 -17.19 1.55 -4.00
C VAL A 197 -16.64 2.90 -4.43
N ASP A 198 -17.47 3.67 -5.14
CA ASP A 198 -17.17 5.05 -5.52
C ASP A 198 -17.67 5.98 -4.40
N SER A 199 -16.73 6.49 -3.60
CA SER A 199 -17.06 7.36 -2.46
C SER A 199 -17.66 8.69 -2.88
N ASP A 200 -17.27 9.24 -4.04
CA ASP A 200 -17.82 10.51 -4.53
C ASP A 200 -19.27 10.33 -4.94
N LYS A 201 -19.61 9.19 -5.56
CA LYS A 201 -20.98 8.84 -5.89
C LYS A 201 -21.81 8.63 -4.63
N GLU A 202 -21.29 7.90 -3.64
CA GLU A 202 -22.01 7.64 -2.39
C GLU A 202 -22.29 8.92 -1.61
N ALA A 203 -21.33 9.83 -1.51
CA ALA A 203 -21.52 11.13 -0.86
C ALA A 203 -22.60 11.97 -1.57
N LYS A 204 -22.64 11.93 -2.90
CA LYS A 204 -23.67 12.62 -3.69
C LYS A 204 -25.06 12.02 -3.49
N GLU A 205 -25.16 10.70 -3.45
CA GLU A 205 -26.43 10.00 -3.22
C GLU A 205 -26.93 10.14 -1.77
N ALA A 206 -26.01 10.32 -0.81
CA ALA A 206 -26.37 10.57 0.58
C ALA A 206 -27.21 11.83 0.77
N LEU A 207 -27.00 12.87 -0.06
CA LEU A 207 -27.79 14.12 0.00
C LEU A 207 -29.25 13.92 -0.38
N ASP A 208 -29.54 12.96 -1.26
CA ASP A 208 -30.88 12.70 -1.77
C ASP A 208 -31.68 11.74 -0.86
N ARG A 209 -31.06 11.20 0.20
CA ARG A 209 -31.77 10.36 1.19
C ARG A 209 -32.91 11.16 1.84
N PRO A 210 -34.11 10.58 2.03
CA PRO A 210 -35.27 11.32 2.53
C PRO A 210 -35.00 12.11 3.82
N GLU A 211 -34.32 11.48 4.78
CA GLU A 211 -33.94 12.06 6.07
C GLU A 211 -32.91 13.19 5.94
N VAL A 212 -31.92 13.03 5.05
CA VAL A 212 -30.91 14.07 4.80
C VAL A 212 -31.55 15.24 4.08
N ARG A 213 -32.31 14.99 3.01
CA ARG A 213 -33.03 16.01 2.26
C ARG A 213 -33.96 16.83 3.15
N ALA A 214 -34.74 16.17 4.02
CA ALA A 214 -35.62 16.87 4.98
C ALA A 214 -34.81 17.78 5.91
N GLN A 215 -33.66 17.31 6.40
CA GLN A 215 -32.77 18.10 7.22
C GLN A 215 -32.18 19.30 6.46
N LEU A 216 -31.75 19.11 5.20
CA LEU A 216 -31.23 20.21 4.38
C LEU A 216 -32.31 21.28 4.11
N VAL A 217 -33.54 20.86 3.83
CA VAL A 217 -34.68 21.78 3.65
C VAL A 217 -34.97 22.56 4.92
N SER A 218 -34.82 21.94 6.10
CA SER A 218 -34.96 22.67 7.37
C SER A 218 -33.89 23.74 7.60
N TRP A 219 -32.73 23.63 6.95
CA TRP A 219 -31.62 24.57 7.11
C TRP A 219 -31.64 25.70 6.09
N TRP A 220 -31.98 25.39 4.85
CA TRP A 220 -31.82 26.27 3.69
C TRP A 220 -33.09 26.39 2.84
N GLY A 221 -34.24 26.00 3.39
CA GLY A 221 -35.54 26.14 2.74
C GLY A 221 -35.76 25.19 1.54
N GLN A 222 -36.87 25.35 0.83
CA GLN A 222 -37.20 24.51 -0.34
C GLN A 222 -36.46 24.92 -1.60
N GLU A 223 -35.86 26.11 -1.62
CA GLU A 223 -35.10 26.65 -2.75
C GLU A 223 -33.91 25.80 -3.14
N ILE A 224 -33.38 24.96 -2.23
CA ILE A 224 -32.30 24.02 -2.52
C ILE A 224 -32.76 22.76 -3.28
N LEU A 225 -34.05 22.63 -3.57
CA LEU A 225 -34.58 21.51 -4.36
C LEU A 225 -34.65 21.86 -5.84
N THR A 226 -34.56 20.83 -6.68
CA THR A 226 -34.93 20.88 -8.10
C THR A 226 -36.45 20.76 -8.24
N PRO A 227 -37.03 21.08 -9.42
CA PRO A 227 -38.47 20.89 -9.67
C PRO A 227 -38.95 19.45 -9.43
N GLU A 228 -38.06 18.47 -9.57
CA GLU A 228 -38.30 17.04 -9.34
C GLU A 228 -38.15 16.63 -7.86
N GLY A 229 -37.92 17.59 -6.95
CA GLY A 229 -37.80 17.35 -5.52
C GLY A 229 -36.47 16.71 -5.08
N ARG A 230 -35.43 16.74 -5.91
CA ARG A 230 -34.08 16.30 -5.56
C ARG A 230 -33.23 17.46 -5.04
N VAL A 231 -32.12 17.18 -4.37
CA VAL A 231 -31.23 18.25 -3.91
C VAL A 231 -30.47 18.86 -5.09
N ASP A 232 -30.62 20.17 -5.31
CA ASP A 232 -29.83 20.93 -6.26
C ASP A 232 -28.42 21.17 -5.70
N ARG A 233 -27.51 20.31 -6.11
CA ARG A 233 -26.10 20.31 -5.68
C ARG A 233 -25.38 21.61 -6.02
N SER A 234 -25.79 22.31 -7.08
CA SER A 234 -25.18 23.59 -7.47
C SER A 234 -25.55 24.69 -6.48
N LYS A 235 -26.80 24.69 -5.99
CA LYS A 235 -27.24 25.62 -4.96
C LYS A 235 -26.59 25.32 -3.62
N VAL A 236 -26.55 24.05 -3.21
CA VAL A 236 -25.85 23.61 -2.00
C VAL A 236 -24.37 24.01 -2.05
N ALA A 237 -23.69 23.76 -3.18
CA ALA A 237 -22.30 24.14 -3.38
C ALA A 237 -22.10 25.66 -3.16
N LYS A 238 -22.95 26.52 -3.75
CA LYS A 238 -22.86 27.97 -3.56
C LYS A 238 -22.93 28.38 -2.09
N ILE A 239 -23.83 27.76 -1.32
CA ILE A 239 -23.98 28.05 0.12
C ILE A 239 -22.72 27.64 0.89
N ILE A 240 -22.24 26.40 0.73
CA ILE A 240 -21.10 25.89 1.49
C ILE A 240 -19.75 26.49 1.06
N PHE A 241 -19.64 27.01 -0.16
CA PHE A 241 -18.45 27.75 -0.60
C PHE A 241 -18.45 29.20 -0.12
N ALA A 242 -19.62 29.78 0.16
CA ALA A 242 -19.73 31.13 0.73
C ALA A 242 -19.51 31.15 2.25
N ASP A 243 -19.83 30.06 2.96
CA ASP A 243 -19.76 30.01 4.42
C ASP A 243 -19.16 28.69 4.94
N ALA A 244 -17.99 28.79 5.58
CA ALA A 244 -17.27 27.66 6.15
C ALA A 244 -18.03 26.97 7.31
N SER A 245 -18.88 27.69 8.05
CA SER A 245 -19.72 27.12 9.11
C SER A 245 -20.82 26.23 8.54
N GLN A 246 -21.43 26.65 7.43
CA GLN A 246 -22.42 25.85 6.71
C GLN A 246 -21.78 24.60 6.09
N ARG A 247 -20.56 24.73 5.56
CA ARG A 247 -19.78 23.58 5.10
C ARG A 247 -19.55 22.56 6.21
N ALA A 248 -19.05 23.00 7.37
CA ALA A 248 -18.80 22.11 8.50
C ALA A 248 -20.09 21.44 9.00
N ARG A 249 -21.21 22.17 9.00
CA ARG A 249 -22.53 21.65 9.36
C ARG A 249 -22.99 20.54 8.40
N LEU A 250 -22.83 20.75 7.10
CA LEU A 250 -23.15 19.73 6.09
C LEU A 250 -22.26 18.50 6.22
N GLU A 251 -20.95 18.70 6.32
CA GLU A 251 -19.96 17.62 6.50
C GLU A 251 -20.28 16.78 7.75
N GLY A 252 -20.65 17.43 8.87
CA GLY A 252 -21.05 16.76 10.11
C GLY A 252 -22.29 15.88 9.99
N LEU A 253 -23.22 16.22 9.10
CA LEU A 253 -24.40 15.40 8.80
C LEU A 253 -24.07 14.24 7.84
N VAL A 254 -23.30 14.52 6.79
CA VAL A 254 -23.07 13.58 5.67
C VAL A 254 -21.99 12.56 6.00
N HIS A 255 -20.88 12.95 6.64
CA HIS A 255 -19.74 12.06 6.87
C HIS A 255 -20.11 10.81 7.68
N PRO A 256 -20.86 10.89 8.80
CA PRO A 256 -21.26 9.69 9.55
C PRO A 256 -22.11 8.72 8.72
N LEU A 257 -23.01 9.26 7.89
CA LEU A 257 -23.92 8.46 7.06
C LEU A 257 -23.18 7.73 5.94
N VAL A 258 -22.26 8.40 5.25
CA VAL A 258 -21.42 7.80 4.21
C VAL A 258 -20.45 6.79 4.80
N LYS A 259 -19.89 7.06 5.99
CA LYS A 259 -19.08 6.08 6.72
C LYS A 259 -19.87 4.82 7.08
N ALA A 260 -21.08 4.98 7.62
CA ALA A 260 -21.95 3.86 7.94
C ALA A 260 -22.35 3.07 6.68
N GLY A 261 -22.63 3.76 5.57
CA GLY A 261 -22.90 3.15 4.26
C GLY A 261 -21.76 2.27 3.78
N ARG A 262 -20.53 2.78 3.75
CA ARG A 262 -19.34 2.00 3.38
C ARG A 262 -19.11 0.79 4.28
N ALA A 263 -19.30 0.95 5.60
CA ALA A 263 -19.18 -0.17 6.54
C ALA A 263 -20.23 -1.26 6.28
N ALA A 264 -21.48 -0.88 5.96
CA ALA A 264 -22.53 -1.81 5.58
C ALA A 264 -22.21 -2.52 4.27
N MET A 265 -21.80 -1.79 3.23
CA MET A 265 -21.39 -2.36 1.94
C MET A 265 -20.23 -3.35 2.09
N ALA A 266 -19.27 -3.04 2.97
CA ALA A 266 -18.17 -3.94 3.29
C ALA A 266 -18.66 -5.21 3.99
N ALA A 267 -19.57 -5.10 4.96
CA ALA A 267 -20.16 -6.26 5.61
C ALA A 267 -20.95 -7.13 4.63
N ASP A 268 -21.69 -6.52 3.70
CA ASP A 268 -22.50 -7.19 2.69
C ASP A 268 -21.63 -7.92 1.66
N ALA A 269 -20.58 -7.24 1.17
CA ALA A 269 -19.60 -7.83 0.27
C ALA A 269 -18.90 -9.05 0.91
N ARG A 270 -18.59 -8.96 2.20
CA ARG A 270 -18.02 -10.09 2.95
C ARG A 270 -18.99 -11.27 3.00
N ARG A 271 -20.28 -11.02 3.29
CA ARG A 271 -21.32 -12.06 3.28
C ARG A 271 -21.53 -12.67 1.89
N ALA A 272 -21.36 -11.86 0.83
CA ALA A 272 -21.44 -12.30 -0.56
C ALA A 272 -20.17 -13.02 -1.07
N GLY A 273 -19.18 -13.31 -0.21
CA GLY A 273 -17.97 -14.03 -0.58
C GLY A 273 -16.99 -13.23 -1.45
N LYS A 274 -17.08 -11.90 -1.46
CA LYS A 274 -16.10 -11.04 -2.12
C LYS A 274 -14.75 -11.13 -1.40
N LYS A 275 -13.66 -10.92 -2.13
CA LYS A 275 -12.29 -10.96 -1.58
C LYS A 275 -11.94 -9.73 -0.73
N GLY A 276 -12.64 -8.62 -0.94
CA GLY A 276 -12.43 -7.36 -0.24
C GLY A 276 -13.20 -6.23 -0.90
N VAL A 277 -12.95 -5.01 -0.44
CA VAL A 277 -13.56 -3.76 -0.94
C VAL A 277 -12.47 -2.81 -1.39
N ILE A 278 -12.68 -2.18 -2.54
CA ILE A 278 -11.89 -1.05 -3.03
C ILE A 278 -12.72 0.21 -2.81
N VAL A 279 -12.17 1.18 -2.09
CA VAL A 279 -12.77 2.50 -1.87
C VAL A 279 -12.09 3.48 -2.83
N ASP A 280 -12.73 3.78 -3.96
CA ASP A 280 -12.25 4.80 -4.91
C ASP A 280 -12.68 6.19 -4.41
N ALA A 281 -11.71 6.95 -3.92
CA ALA A 281 -11.91 8.29 -3.40
C ALA A 281 -10.76 9.21 -3.86
N PRO A 282 -10.98 10.13 -4.81
CA PRO A 282 -9.95 11.09 -5.22
C PRO A 282 -9.42 11.95 -4.06
N LEU A 283 -10.30 12.24 -3.09
CA LEU A 283 -10.05 13.02 -1.87
C LEU A 283 -9.89 12.14 -0.62
N LEU A 284 -9.38 10.90 -0.79
CA LEU A 284 -9.31 9.90 0.28
C LEU A 284 -8.66 10.42 1.58
N PHE A 285 -7.54 11.13 1.47
CA PHE A 285 -6.81 11.64 2.64
C PHE A 285 -7.46 12.91 3.20
N GLU A 286 -7.89 13.81 2.31
CA GLU A 286 -8.56 15.06 2.66
C GLU A 286 -9.87 14.81 3.43
N ALA A 287 -10.61 13.75 3.05
CA ALA A 287 -11.84 13.33 3.71
C ALA A 287 -11.62 12.41 4.91
N GLY A 288 -10.36 12.05 5.24
CA GLY A 288 -10.03 11.14 6.34
C GLY A 288 -10.50 9.69 6.14
N VAL A 289 -10.81 9.30 4.91
CA VAL A 289 -11.29 7.97 4.50
C VAL A 289 -10.17 6.93 4.58
N ASP A 290 -8.91 7.37 4.51
CA ASP A 290 -7.72 6.54 4.70
C ASP A 290 -7.73 5.76 6.03
N LYS A 291 -8.32 6.36 7.09
CA LYS A 291 -8.42 5.75 8.42
C LYS A 291 -9.35 4.54 8.46
N GLU A 292 -10.21 4.39 7.46
CA GLU A 292 -11.14 3.27 7.31
C GLU A 292 -10.56 2.16 6.43
N CYS A 293 -9.41 2.41 5.80
CA CYS A 293 -8.75 1.46 4.92
C CYS A 293 -7.68 0.66 5.67
N ASP A 294 -7.57 -0.63 5.37
CA ASP A 294 -6.49 -1.50 5.83
C ASP A 294 -5.19 -1.23 5.05
N PHE A 295 -5.33 -0.78 3.80
CA PHE A 295 -4.26 -0.53 2.86
C PHE A 295 -4.64 0.60 1.89
N VAL A 296 -3.70 1.47 1.53
CA VAL A 296 -3.91 2.53 0.55
C VAL A 296 -2.99 2.36 -0.65
N LEU A 297 -3.58 2.31 -1.84
CA LEU A 297 -2.90 2.18 -3.11
C LEU A 297 -2.90 3.50 -3.88
N PHE A 298 -1.72 4.00 -4.24
CA PHE A 298 -1.56 5.14 -5.12
C PHE A 298 -1.43 4.69 -6.59
N VAL A 299 -2.30 5.20 -7.46
CA VAL A 299 -2.20 5.01 -8.91
C VAL A 299 -1.47 6.19 -9.50
N ASP A 300 -0.32 5.91 -10.11
CA ASP A 300 0.54 6.92 -10.71
C ASP A 300 0.58 6.82 -12.23
N ALA A 301 0.83 7.95 -12.88
CA ALA A 301 1.16 8.05 -14.30
C ALA A 301 1.91 9.38 -14.57
N PRO A 302 2.85 9.40 -15.52
CA PRO A 302 3.53 10.60 -16.01
C PRO A 302 2.55 11.73 -16.35
N ARG A 303 2.96 12.98 -16.09
CA ARG A 303 2.12 14.17 -16.28
C ARG A 303 1.62 14.27 -17.71
N GLU A 304 2.46 13.94 -18.68
CA GLU A 304 2.20 13.98 -20.11
C GLU A 304 1.05 13.04 -20.47
N LEU A 305 1.12 11.78 -20.02
CA LEU A 305 0.06 10.79 -20.23
C LEU A 305 -1.24 11.17 -19.52
N ARG A 306 -1.16 11.75 -18.32
CA ARG A 306 -2.35 12.23 -17.60
C ARG A 306 -3.01 13.38 -18.36
N LEU A 307 -2.23 14.31 -18.90
CA LEU A 307 -2.70 15.43 -19.69
C LEU A 307 -3.42 14.95 -20.96
N GLU A 308 -2.83 14.00 -21.69
CA GLU A 308 -3.48 13.37 -22.86
C GLU A 308 -4.83 12.73 -22.49
N ARG A 309 -4.88 12.00 -21.38
CA ARG A 309 -6.10 11.32 -20.93
C ARG A 309 -7.20 12.29 -20.48
N VAL A 310 -6.86 13.46 -19.93
CA VAL A 310 -7.87 14.47 -19.57
C VAL A 310 -8.29 15.34 -20.75
N ARG A 311 -7.42 15.53 -21.76
CA ARG A 311 -7.81 16.15 -23.03
C ARG A 311 -8.91 15.37 -23.74
N ALA A 312 -8.83 14.03 -23.71
CA ALA A 312 -9.91 13.17 -24.21
C ALA A 312 -11.26 13.36 -23.46
N ARG A 313 -11.23 14.01 -22.28
CA ARG A 313 -12.42 14.36 -21.48
C ARG A 313 -12.84 15.82 -21.64
N GLY A 314 -12.21 16.55 -22.57
CA GLY A 314 -12.48 17.97 -22.83
C GLY A 314 -11.83 18.93 -21.84
N TRP A 315 -10.81 18.50 -21.07
CA TRP A 315 -10.08 19.39 -20.16
C TRP A 315 -8.74 19.81 -20.75
N ASP A 316 -8.40 21.08 -20.61
CA ASP A 316 -7.09 21.61 -20.95
C ASP A 316 -6.10 21.48 -19.77
N GLU A 317 -4.87 21.95 -19.99
CA GLU A 317 -3.83 21.91 -18.97
C GLU A 317 -4.16 22.81 -17.77
N ALA A 318 -4.76 23.98 -18.02
CA ALA A 318 -5.14 24.92 -16.97
C ALA A 318 -6.20 24.33 -16.04
N GLU A 319 -7.21 23.64 -16.58
CA GLU A 319 -8.25 22.97 -15.80
C GLU A 319 -7.69 21.78 -15.01
N LEU A 320 -6.75 21.01 -15.58
CA LEU A 320 -6.05 19.96 -14.86
C LEU A 320 -5.29 20.54 -13.65
N GLU A 321 -4.48 21.57 -13.87
CA GLU A 321 -3.72 22.22 -12.80
C GLU A 321 -4.61 22.83 -11.73
N ARG A 322 -5.70 23.50 -12.13
CA ARG A 322 -6.67 24.09 -11.20
C ARG A 322 -7.24 23.03 -10.26
N ARG A 323 -7.60 21.87 -10.81
CA ARG A 323 -8.13 20.75 -10.01
C ARG A 323 -7.07 20.07 -9.14
N GLU A 324 -5.84 19.95 -9.63
CA GLU A 324 -4.74 19.39 -8.83
C GLU A 324 -4.37 20.29 -7.67
N LYS A 325 -4.34 21.61 -7.86
CA LYS A 325 -4.07 22.60 -6.79
C LYS A 325 -5.13 22.61 -5.69
N ALA A 326 -6.34 22.12 -5.98
CA ALA A 326 -7.41 21.99 -4.99
C ALA A 326 -7.29 20.72 -4.11
N GLN A 327 -6.28 19.88 -4.34
CA GLN A 327 -6.04 18.62 -3.63
C GLN A 327 -4.66 18.65 -2.97
N ILE A 328 -4.42 17.74 -2.00
CA ILE A 328 -3.04 17.55 -1.53
C ILE A 328 -2.15 17.06 -2.68
N SER A 329 -0.85 17.37 -2.64
CA SER A 329 0.02 17.14 -3.79
C SER A 329 0.16 15.65 -4.12
N LEU A 330 0.40 15.32 -5.39
CA LEU A 330 0.60 13.92 -5.81
C LEU A 330 1.75 13.24 -5.05
N GLN A 331 2.82 13.99 -4.78
CA GLN A 331 3.95 13.50 -3.99
C GLN A 331 3.53 13.16 -2.55
N GLN A 332 2.71 13.99 -1.92
CA GLN A 332 2.14 13.71 -0.60
C GLN A 332 1.25 12.47 -0.65
N LYS A 333 0.32 12.37 -1.61
CA LYS A 333 -0.53 11.18 -1.82
C LYS A 333 0.31 9.91 -1.97
N ARG A 334 1.38 9.97 -2.78
CA ARG A 334 2.32 8.86 -2.99
C ARG A 334 3.03 8.46 -1.68
N THR A 335 3.47 9.45 -0.89
CA THR A 335 4.19 9.23 0.37
C THR A 335 3.29 8.63 1.45
N MET A 336 2.02 9.05 1.50
CA MET A 336 1.03 8.58 2.46
C MET A 336 0.42 7.22 2.10
N SER A 337 0.72 6.68 0.91
CA SER A 337 0.18 5.40 0.43
C SER A 337 1.10 4.22 0.76
N ASP A 338 0.52 3.02 0.92
CA ASP A 338 1.28 1.82 1.27
C ASP A 338 2.03 1.21 0.09
N ALA A 339 1.50 1.37 -1.13
CA ALA A 339 2.10 0.96 -2.39
C ALA A 339 1.69 1.87 -3.56
N VAL A 340 2.39 1.68 -4.69
CA VAL A 340 2.16 2.40 -5.95
C VAL A 340 1.90 1.39 -7.07
N VAL A 341 0.92 1.67 -7.92
CA VAL A 341 0.71 1.00 -9.21
C VAL A 341 0.92 2.03 -10.32
N GLU A 342 1.82 1.74 -11.24
CA GLU A 342 2.16 2.63 -12.35
C GLU A 342 1.35 2.27 -13.59
N ASN A 343 0.54 3.20 -14.06
CA ASN A 343 -0.33 3.04 -15.22
C ASN A 343 0.27 3.73 -16.46
N VAL A 344 1.41 3.21 -16.89
CA VAL A 344 2.19 3.69 -18.05
C VAL A 344 2.09 2.79 -19.28
N GLY A 345 1.63 1.55 -19.11
CA GLY A 345 1.57 0.54 -20.16
C GLY A 345 0.15 0.19 -20.59
N THR A 346 -0.04 -1.09 -20.91
CA THR A 346 -1.33 -1.65 -21.32
C THR A 346 -2.22 -1.95 -20.11
N LEU A 347 -3.52 -2.18 -20.34
CA LEU A 347 -4.43 -2.66 -19.30
C LEU A 347 -3.98 -4.01 -18.71
N GLU A 348 -3.29 -4.83 -19.50
CA GLU A 348 -2.74 -6.11 -19.05
C GLU A 348 -1.56 -5.93 -18.09
N ASP A 349 -0.74 -4.88 -18.29
CA ASP A 349 0.32 -4.51 -17.34
C ASP A 349 -0.25 -4.11 -15.99
N VAL A 350 -1.32 -3.30 -16.01
CA VAL A 350 -2.06 -2.93 -14.80
C VAL A 350 -2.65 -4.16 -14.12
N ARG A 351 -3.28 -5.06 -14.90
CA ARG A 351 -3.85 -6.31 -14.38
C ARG A 351 -2.80 -7.15 -13.65
N ARG A 352 -1.62 -7.36 -14.26
CA ARG A 352 -0.51 -8.12 -13.65
C ARG A 352 0.03 -7.47 -12.37
N GLN A 353 0.16 -6.13 -12.35
CA GLN A 353 0.57 -5.41 -11.14
C GLN A 353 -0.45 -5.60 -10.00
N VAL A 354 -1.74 -5.51 -10.31
CA VAL A 354 -2.82 -5.71 -9.34
C VAL A 354 -2.86 -7.17 -8.84
N GLU A 355 -2.67 -8.15 -9.72
CA GLU A 355 -2.58 -9.58 -9.32
C GLU A 355 -1.43 -9.81 -8.34
N GLY A 356 -0.24 -9.27 -8.64
CA GLY A 356 0.91 -9.34 -7.74
C GLY A 356 0.62 -8.69 -6.39
N LEU A 357 -0.05 -7.54 -6.39
CA LEU A 357 -0.44 -6.85 -5.17
C LEU A 357 -1.46 -7.68 -4.35
N VAL A 358 -2.49 -8.23 -4.98
CA VAL A 358 -3.48 -9.09 -4.31
C VAL A 358 -2.83 -10.31 -3.66
N ALA A 359 -1.85 -10.93 -4.33
CA ALA A 359 -1.10 -12.05 -3.77
C ALA A 359 -0.32 -11.65 -2.51
N VAL A 360 0.35 -10.50 -2.52
CA VAL A 360 1.06 -9.94 -1.35
C VAL A 360 0.09 -9.59 -0.22
N LEU A 361 -1.04 -8.98 -0.58
CA LEU A 361 -2.08 -8.55 0.34
C LEU A 361 -2.74 -9.74 1.05
N ALA A 362 -3.02 -10.82 0.34
CA ALA A 362 -3.53 -12.06 0.93
C ALA A 362 -2.57 -12.69 1.97
N ALA A 363 -1.27 -12.40 1.87
CA ALA A 363 -0.26 -12.86 2.82
C ALA A 363 -0.13 -11.97 4.09
N ARG A 364 -0.72 -10.76 4.11
CA ARG A 364 -0.64 -9.83 5.27
C ARG A 364 -1.71 -10.11 6.33
N ALA A 365 -1.40 -9.85 7.61
CA ALA A 365 -2.41 -9.74 8.67
C ALA A 365 -3.08 -8.34 8.62
N PRO A 366 -4.41 -8.23 8.84
CA PRO A 366 -5.07 -6.92 8.85
C PRO A 366 -4.54 -6.04 9.99
N ARG A 367 -4.60 -4.71 9.79
CA ARG A 367 -4.36 -3.76 10.88
C ARG A 367 -5.43 -4.04 11.95
N VAL A 368 -5.02 -4.37 13.16
CA VAL A 368 -5.94 -4.36 14.29
C VAL A 368 -6.23 -2.88 14.58
N HIS A 369 -7.32 -2.37 14.03
CA HIS A 369 -7.89 -1.12 14.53
C HIS A 369 -8.21 -1.38 16.00
N ALA A 370 -7.44 -0.76 16.90
CA ALA A 370 -7.69 -0.83 18.33
C ALA A 370 -9.14 -0.39 18.57
N ARG A 371 -10.03 -1.36 18.81
CA ARG A 371 -11.37 -1.10 19.31
C ARG A 371 -11.20 -0.39 20.65
N GLN A 372 -11.31 0.93 20.66
CA GLN A 372 -11.82 1.60 21.85
C GLN A 372 -13.29 1.19 21.95
N ALA A 373 -13.54 0.05 22.61
CA ALA A 373 -14.82 -0.15 23.25
C ALA A 373 -14.97 0.97 24.29
N PRO A 374 -16.16 1.60 24.43
CA PRO A 374 -16.39 2.44 25.58
C PRO A 374 -16.22 1.56 26.82
N GLN A 375 -15.28 1.92 27.69
CA GLN A 375 -15.27 1.37 29.04
C GLN A 375 -16.56 1.83 29.71
N MET A 376 -17.56 0.96 29.74
CA MET A 376 -18.64 1.05 30.70
C MET A 376 -18.01 0.79 32.07
N GLY A 377 -17.65 1.86 32.76
CA GLY A 377 -17.19 1.79 34.15
C GLY A 377 -18.30 1.24 35.05
N PRO A 378 -17.96 0.47 36.09
CA PRO A 378 -18.94 -0.04 37.03
C PRO A 378 -19.37 1.08 37.99
N GLY A 379 -20.69 1.30 38.09
CA GLY A 379 -21.32 1.89 39.27
C GLY A 379 -21.18 3.40 39.45
N ALA A 380 -22.24 4.13 39.09
CA ALA A 380 -22.63 5.34 39.81
C ALA A 380 -24.07 5.15 40.29
N GLN A 381 -24.22 5.09 41.60
CA GLN A 381 -25.49 5.03 42.33
C GLN A 381 -26.34 6.25 41.98
N ALA A 382 -27.65 6.04 41.83
CA ALA A 382 -28.63 7.10 41.82
C ALA A 382 -28.73 7.73 43.23
N PRO A 383 -28.83 9.06 43.36
CA PRO A 383 -29.35 9.66 44.56
C PRO A 383 -30.89 9.68 44.50
N ASP A 384 -31.50 9.44 45.66
CA ASP A 384 -32.94 9.54 45.93
C ASP A 384 -33.54 10.91 45.60
#